data_AF-A0A9P9IPI1-F1
#
_entry.id   AF-A0A9P9IPI1-F1
#
_cell.length_a   1.000
_cell.length_b   1.000
_cell.length_c   1.000
_cell.angle_alpha   90.00
_cell.angle_beta   90.00
_cell.angle_gamma   90.00
#
_symmetry.space_group_name_H-M   'P 1'
#
loop_
_entity.id
_entity.type
_entity.pdbx_description
1 polymer ?
#
loop_
_entity_poly.entity_id
_entity_poly.type
_entity_poly.pdbx_seq_one_letter_code
_entity_poly.pdbx_strand_id
1 'polypeptide(L)'
;MGLVGSDGAHSTVRKSLGFEIISDSSGAVWESWIFPHTNFPDIRKKCPIDSDSENILVIPREGDEMVRSSCPWSAYGIGQRQANRSTKDLRVFLTGGTCHAHSPKAGQGMNISLQYGHNLGWKLGYLLSGRASPDILETYVSERQATAKDLDFDRYFTKLFSANYRHENHITANDLKDQFVKAGRNTAGLATKYGPSMPTRPTNDSSQIALKLIVGMRFPSSLVVRVYDSRPVHLSRGLPSDGRWHWVVFTGDVASNGAKARLDQLAADVAQITGRYAPEAVRSDGIINAILVLSFQSGPDIETPPELFTPKPATCKWSVHTRLSTLNLQRDTNKMFEGRTNVFIDKESYYNVSCGQTFQSYGIGKSRGAVVILGPDLSTRP
;
A
#
# COMPACT_ATOMS: atom_id res chain seq x y z
N MET A 1 -0.56 -29.33 -4.76
CA MET A 1 -1.56 -28.57 -5.54
C MET A 1 -2.25 -27.61 -4.59
N GLY A 2 -2.34 -26.31 -4.93
CA GLY A 2 -2.99 -25.29 -4.12
C GLY A 2 -3.99 -24.49 -4.98
N LEU A 3 -5.02 -23.92 -4.36
CA LEU A 3 -6.11 -23.21 -5.04
C LEU A 3 -6.39 -21.87 -4.35
N VAL A 4 -6.66 -20.82 -5.14
CA VAL A 4 -7.12 -19.53 -4.63
C VAL A 4 -8.52 -19.27 -5.19
N GLY A 5 -9.53 -19.25 -4.31
CA GLY A 5 -10.91 -18.91 -4.64
C GLY A 5 -11.11 -17.39 -4.61
N SER A 6 -11.36 -16.81 -5.78
CA SER A 6 -11.66 -15.39 -5.99
C SER A 6 -12.92 -15.18 -6.84
N ASP A 7 -13.86 -16.11 -6.75
CA ASP A 7 -15.10 -16.26 -7.52
C ASP A 7 -16.31 -15.49 -6.94
N GLY A 8 -16.07 -14.57 -5.99
CA GLY A 8 -17.05 -13.58 -5.55
C GLY A 8 -18.06 -14.07 -4.51
N ALA A 9 -19.10 -13.26 -4.26
CA ALA A 9 -20.02 -13.44 -3.13
C ALA A 9 -20.71 -14.82 -3.10
N HIS A 10 -21.04 -15.38 -4.26
CA HIS A 10 -21.72 -16.68 -4.39
C HIS A 10 -20.77 -17.87 -4.60
N SER A 11 -19.48 -17.67 -4.30
CA SER A 11 -18.38 -18.60 -4.50
C SER A 11 -18.74 -20.07 -4.38
N THR A 12 -18.45 -20.80 -5.45
CA THR A 12 -18.51 -22.26 -5.52
C THR A 12 -17.41 -22.84 -4.65
N VAL A 13 -16.19 -22.28 -4.70
CA VAL A 13 -15.05 -22.77 -3.90
C VAL A 13 -15.37 -22.76 -2.41
N ARG A 14 -15.89 -21.65 -1.89
CA ARG A 14 -16.28 -21.53 -0.47
C ARG A 14 -17.31 -22.58 -0.08
N LYS A 15 -18.36 -22.74 -0.90
CA LYS A 15 -19.44 -23.70 -0.65
C LYS A 15 -18.92 -25.15 -0.67
N SER A 16 -18.07 -25.49 -1.62
CA SER A 16 -17.45 -26.82 -1.71
C SER A 16 -16.56 -27.16 -0.51
N LEU A 17 -15.98 -26.16 0.16
CA LEU A 17 -15.21 -26.34 1.39
C LEU A 17 -16.07 -26.41 2.66
N GLY A 18 -17.39 -26.21 2.56
CA GLY A 18 -18.29 -26.12 3.71
C GLY A 18 -18.04 -24.88 4.59
N PHE A 19 -17.46 -23.82 4.04
CA PHE A 19 -17.21 -22.59 4.80
C PHE A 19 -18.49 -21.74 4.83
N GLU A 20 -18.95 -21.45 6.04
CA GLU A 20 -20.16 -20.70 6.28
C GLU A 20 -19.90 -19.20 6.21
N ILE A 21 -20.88 -18.45 5.73
CA ILE A 21 -20.90 -17.00 5.86
C ILE A 21 -21.57 -16.67 7.19
N ILE A 22 -20.84 -15.98 8.04
CA ILE A 22 -21.39 -15.24 9.17
C ILE A 22 -21.91 -13.92 8.59
N SER A 23 -23.23 -13.75 8.59
CA SER A 23 -23.90 -12.55 8.08
C SER A 23 -24.66 -11.85 9.18
N ASP A 24 -24.58 -10.53 9.20
CA ASP A 24 -25.62 -9.68 9.78
C ASP A 24 -26.42 -9.09 8.62
N SER A 25 -27.73 -9.30 8.63
CA SER A 25 -28.62 -8.64 7.67
C SER A 25 -28.76 -7.16 8.04
N SER A 26 -27.96 -6.30 7.44
CA SER A 26 -28.30 -4.89 7.33
C SER A 26 -29.16 -4.67 6.08
N GLY A 27 -30.09 -3.73 6.17
CA GLY A 27 -31.13 -3.49 5.16
C GLY A 27 -30.58 -3.30 3.74
N ALA A 28 -31.43 -3.54 2.74
CA ALA A 28 -31.08 -3.43 1.33
C ALA A 28 -30.47 -2.06 1.02
N VAL A 29 -29.29 -2.06 0.38
CA VAL A 29 -28.72 -0.87 -0.23
C VAL A 29 -29.02 -0.93 -1.71
N TRP A 30 -29.60 0.14 -2.22
CA TRP A 30 -29.98 0.26 -3.62
C TRP A 30 -28.88 1.05 -4.32
N GLU A 31 -28.52 0.65 -5.54
CA GLU A 31 -27.55 1.40 -6.35
C GLU A 31 -27.99 1.30 -7.81
N SER A 32 -28.16 2.44 -8.45
CA SER A 32 -28.56 2.58 -9.85
C SER A 32 -27.56 3.47 -10.59
N TRP A 33 -27.36 3.17 -11.87
CA TRP A 33 -26.59 4.01 -12.78
C TRP A 33 -27.57 4.89 -13.54
N ILE A 34 -27.38 6.21 -13.48
CA ILE A 34 -28.27 7.17 -14.12
C ILE A 34 -27.48 8.19 -14.95
N PHE A 35 -28.13 8.73 -15.97
CA PHE A 35 -27.71 9.93 -16.69
C PHE A 35 -28.62 11.08 -16.24
N PRO A 36 -28.25 11.80 -15.17
CA PRO A 36 -29.16 12.75 -14.54
C PRO A 36 -29.32 14.01 -15.41
N HIS A 37 -30.56 14.36 -15.70
CA HIS A 37 -30.92 15.66 -16.26
C HIS A 37 -31.53 16.52 -15.14
N THR A 38 -30.69 17.25 -14.41
CA THR A 38 -31.08 17.92 -13.15
C THR A 38 -30.42 19.29 -12.99
N ASN A 39 -31.08 20.19 -12.26
CA ASN A 39 -30.54 21.47 -11.81
C ASN A 39 -29.84 21.39 -10.44
N PHE A 40 -29.69 20.19 -9.85
CA PHE A 40 -29.02 20.01 -8.57
C PHE A 40 -27.54 20.42 -8.69
N PRO A 41 -27.07 21.44 -7.95
CA PRO A 41 -25.78 22.09 -8.20
C PRO A 41 -24.58 21.16 -7.94
N ASP A 42 -24.73 20.20 -7.03
CA ASP A 42 -23.65 19.30 -6.59
C ASP A 42 -23.74 17.90 -7.22
N ILE A 43 -24.49 17.73 -8.33
CA ILE A 43 -24.64 16.43 -9.01
C ILE A 43 -23.30 15.82 -9.48
N ARG A 44 -22.28 16.67 -9.67
CA ARG A 44 -20.90 16.30 -10.03
C ARG A 44 -19.93 16.22 -8.84
N LYS A 45 -20.43 16.25 -7.60
CA LYS A 45 -19.63 16.04 -6.39
C LYS A 45 -20.12 14.80 -5.66
N LYS A 46 -19.21 14.12 -4.95
CA LYS A 46 -19.62 13.08 -4.00
C LYS A 46 -20.42 13.74 -2.89
N CYS A 47 -21.72 13.44 -2.80
CA CYS A 47 -22.63 14.14 -1.90
C CYS A 47 -23.60 13.13 -1.25
N PRO A 48 -23.61 13.01 0.09
CA PRO A 48 -24.74 12.41 0.79
C PRO A 48 -25.88 13.43 0.85
N ILE A 49 -27.04 13.05 0.32
CA ILE A 49 -28.30 13.80 0.38
C ILE A 49 -29.18 13.10 1.40
N ASP A 50 -29.60 13.85 2.40
CA ASP A 50 -30.50 13.39 3.45
C ASP A 50 -31.85 14.08 3.29
N SER A 51 -32.93 13.31 3.38
CA SER A 51 -34.30 13.80 3.33
C SER A 51 -35.18 12.96 4.25
N ASP A 52 -36.36 13.50 4.60
CA ASP A 52 -37.31 12.84 5.50
C ASP A 52 -37.82 11.49 4.96
N SER A 53 -37.76 11.28 3.64
CA SER A 53 -38.19 10.04 2.98
C SER A 53 -37.05 9.07 2.75
N GLU A 54 -35.97 9.51 2.11
CA GLU A 54 -34.84 8.65 1.71
C GLU A 54 -33.49 9.33 1.81
N ASN A 55 -32.44 8.51 1.94
CA ASN A 55 -31.05 8.94 1.92
C ASN A 55 -30.43 8.53 0.57
N ILE A 56 -29.87 9.49 -0.17
CA ILE A 56 -29.21 9.24 -1.45
C ILE A 56 -27.71 9.52 -1.32
N LEU A 57 -26.86 8.61 -1.79
CA LEU A 57 -25.45 8.89 -2.00
C LEU A 57 -25.17 9.11 -3.49
N VAL A 58 -24.75 10.32 -3.85
CA VAL A 58 -24.32 10.69 -5.20
C VAL A 58 -22.84 10.35 -5.36
N ILE A 59 -22.50 9.55 -6.37
CA ILE A 59 -21.12 9.25 -6.78
C ILE A 59 -20.98 9.56 -8.28
N PRO A 60 -20.37 10.70 -8.63
CA PRO A 60 -20.08 11.05 -10.02
C PRO A 60 -19.18 10.00 -10.67
N ARG A 61 -19.45 9.67 -11.93
CA ARG A 61 -18.64 8.75 -12.73
C ARG A 61 -17.82 9.49 -13.77
N GLU A 62 -16.88 8.76 -14.35
CA GLU A 62 -16.05 9.24 -15.45
C GLU A 62 -16.87 9.71 -16.65
N GLY A 63 -16.30 10.63 -17.43
CA GLY A 63 -16.92 11.18 -18.63
C GLY A 63 -17.95 12.28 -18.38
N ASP A 64 -18.12 12.75 -17.14
CA ASP A 64 -18.99 13.88 -16.77
C ASP A 64 -20.45 13.77 -17.24
N GLU A 65 -20.92 12.54 -17.47
CA GLU A 65 -22.28 12.25 -17.93
C GLU A 65 -23.01 11.40 -16.89
N MET A 66 -22.44 10.25 -16.54
CA MET A 66 -23.06 9.26 -15.67
C MET A 66 -22.88 9.58 -14.17
N VAL A 67 -23.86 9.19 -13.36
CA VAL A 67 -23.82 9.25 -11.90
C VAL A 67 -24.31 7.93 -11.35
N ARG A 68 -23.63 7.42 -10.32
CA ARG A 68 -24.18 6.36 -9.47
C ARG A 68 -25.00 7.01 -8.37
N SER A 69 -26.25 6.61 -8.21
CA SER A 69 -27.10 7.04 -7.11
C SER A 69 -27.67 5.84 -6.38
N SER A 70 -27.87 5.94 -5.08
CA SER A 70 -28.59 4.91 -4.34
C SER A 70 -30.11 5.04 -4.54
N CYS A 71 -30.59 4.70 -5.74
CA CYS A 71 -32.01 4.77 -6.13
C CYS A 71 -32.62 3.35 -6.18
N PRO A 72 -33.87 3.15 -5.72
CA PRO A 72 -34.49 1.82 -5.52
C PRO A 72 -34.79 0.98 -6.77
N TRP A 73 -34.45 1.43 -7.99
CA TRP A 73 -34.81 0.71 -9.22
C TRP A 73 -33.87 -0.44 -9.60
N SER A 74 -32.65 -0.50 -9.06
CA SER A 74 -31.83 -1.72 -9.08
C SER A 74 -31.39 -2.14 -7.68
N ALA A 75 -31.88 -3.31 -7.26
CA ALA A 75 -31.63 -3.90 -5.96
C ALA A 75 -30.37 -4.76 -6.00
N TYR A 76 -29.40 -4.46 -5.14
CA TYR A 76 -28.42 -5.45 -4.72
C TYR A 76 -28.35 -5.43 -3.19
N GLY A 77 -29.08 -6.35 -2.56
CA GLY A 77 -29.03 -6.54 -1.11
C GLY A 77 -27.67 -7.11 -0.69
N ILE A 78 -26.68 -6.24 -0.50
CA ILE A 78 -25.37 -6.64 0.03
C ILE A 78 -25.33 -6.24 1.51
N GLY A 79 -25.78 -7.18 2.35
CA GLY A 79 -25.49 -7.13 3.79
C GLY A 79 -24.00 -7.39 4.04
N GLN A 80 -23.49 -6.96 5.20
CA GLN A 80 -22.13 -7.31 5.60
C GLN A 80 -22.01 -8.80 5.86
N ARG A 81 -21.01 -9.42 5.25
CA ARG A 81 -20.79 -10.87 5.30
C ARG A 81 -19.32 -11.15 5.51
N GLN A 82 -19.02 -12.20 6.27
CA GLN A 82 -17.66 -12.70 6.43
C GLN A 82 -17.67 -14.23 6.48
N ALA A 83 -16.77 -14.88 5.75
CA ALA A 83 -16.58 -16.32 5.88
C ALA A 83 -15.97 -16.65 7.25
N ASN A 84 -16.45 -17.71 7.90
CA ASN A 84 -15.93 -18.19 9.18
C ASN A 84 -14.45 -18.60 9.11
N ARG A 85 -13.96 -18.98 7.92
CA ARG A 85 -12.58 -19.36 7.63
C ARG A 85 -12.13 -18.78 6.31
N SER A 86 -10.84 -18.47 6.22
CA SER A 86 -10.19 -17.92 5.01
C SER A 86 -9.35 -18.95 4.26
N THR A 87 -9.07 -20.11 4.88
CA THR A 87 -8.24 -21.15 4.28
C THR A 87 -8.61 -22.55 4.77
N LYS A 88 -8.40 -23.55 3.90
CA LYS A 88 -8.43 -24.97 4.22
C LYS A 88 -7.00 -25.53 4.12
N ASP A 89 -6.49 -26.00 5.25
CA ASP A 89 -5.20 -26.70 5.38
C ASP A 89 -4.00 -25.97 4.76
N LEU A 90 -4.06 -24.63 4.67
CA LEU A 90 -3.06 -23.78 3.99
C LEU A 90 -2.79 -24.19 2.53
N ARG A 91 -3.77 -24.85 1.88
CA ARG A 91 -3.72 -25.27 0.47
C ARG A 91 -4.78 -24.59 -0.37
N VAL A 92 -5.94 -24.31 0.21
CA VAL A 92 -7.01 -23.56 -0.45
C VAL A 92 -7.21 -22.25 0.29
N PHE A 93 -7.19 -21.13 -0.41
CA PHE A 93 -7.34 -19.78 0.15
C PHE A 93 -8.55 -19.08 -0.47
N LEU A 94 -9.28 -18.32 0.35
CA LEU A 94 -10.40 -17.49 -0.10
C LEU A 94 -10.00 -16.02 -0.06
N THR A 95 -10.19 -15.29 -1.16
CA THR A 95 -9.87 -13.86 -1.25
C THR A 95 -11.05 -13.02 -1.77
N GLY A 96 -11.07 -11.74 -1.42
CA GLY A 96 -12.08 -10.77 -1.82
C GLY A 96 -13.53 -11.15 -1.53
N GLY A 97 -14.42 -10.91 -2.50
CA GLY A 97 -15.86 -11.17 -2.39
C GLY A 97 -16.22 -12.60 -1.97
N THR A 98 -15.31 -13.57 -2.17
CA THR A 98 -15.50 -14.95 -1.72
C THR A 98 -15.53 -15.07 -0.19
N CYS A 99 -14.81 -14.20 0.51
CA CYS A 99 -14.61 -14.29 1.96
C CYS A 99 -15.22 -13.13 2.75
N HIS A 100 -15.58 -12.01 2.11
CA HIS A 100 -16.32 -10.94 2.77
C HIS A 100 -17.14 -10.13 1.76
N ALA A 101 -18.19 -9.49 2.25
CA ALA A 101 -18.93 -8.47 1.52
C ALA A 101 -19.13 -7.26 2.45
N HIS A 102 -18.99 -6.07 1.89
CA HIS A 102 -19.20 -4.80 2.57
C HIS A 102 -20.38 -4.08 1.94
N SER A 103 -20.97 -3.16 2.71
CA SER A 103 -21.88 -2.17 2.17
C SER A 103 -21.16 -1.33 1.12
N PRO A 104 -21.84 -0.92 0.02
CA PRO A 104 -21.22 -0.07 -0.98
C PRO A 104 -21.02 1.37 -0.48
N LYS A 105 -21.63 1.77 0.64
CA LYS A 105 -21.58 3.14 1.20
C LYS A 105 -20.16 3.62 1.52
N ALA A 106 -19.29 2.71 1.98
CA ALA A 106 -17.89 3.00 2.26
C ALA A 106 -16.97 2.84 1.04
N GLY A 107 -17.45 2.22 -0.06
CA GLY A 107 -16.65 1.93 -1.25
C GLY A 107 -15.51 0.92 -1.03
N GLN A 108 -15.60 0.09 0.01
CA GLN A 108 -14.47 -0.74 0.46
C GLN A 108 -14.35 -2.10 -0.25
N GLY A 109 -15.45 -2.67 -0.75
CA GLY A 109 -15.51 -4.07 -1.20
C GLY A 109 -14.37 -4.50 -2.13
N MET A 110 -14.22 -3.83 -3.28
CA MET A 110 -13.16 -4.16 -4.25
C MET A 110 -11.77 -3.80 -3.72
N ASN A 111 -11.63 -2.65 -3.04
CA ASN A 111 -10.34 -2.17 -2.54
C ASN A 111 -9.71 -3.15 -1.54
N ILE A 112 -10.47 -3.62 -0.56
CA ILE A 112 -10.02 -4.63 0.41
C ILE A 112 -9.74 -5.96 -0.29
N SER A 113 -10.59 -6.35 -1.25
CA SER A 113 -10.41 -7.59 -2.01
C SER A 113 -9.07 -7.63 -2.76
N LEU A 114 -8.68 -6.52 -3.39
CA LEU A 114 -7.40 -6.40 -4.10
C LEU A 114 -6.22 -6.45 -3.13
N GLN A 115 -6.32 -5.78 -1.97
CA GLN A 115 -5.27 -5.83 -0.94
C GLN A 115 -5.03 -7.27 -0.44
N TYR A 116 -6.07 -8.08 -0.32
CA TYR A 116 -5.93 -9.48 0.07
C TYR A 116 -5.26 -10.34 -0.99
N GLY A 117 -5.62 -10.14 -2.26
CA GLY A 117 -4.92 -10.78 -3.37
C GLY A 117 -3.44 -10.39 -3.38
N HIS A 118 -3.14 -9.10 -3.16
CA HIS A 118 -1.79 -8.57 -3.11
C HIS A 118 -0.97 -9.17 -1.96
N ASN A 119 -1.53 -9.24 -0.75
CA ASN A 119 -0.88 -9.83 0.43
C ASN A 119 -0.62 -11.34 0.26
N LEU A 120 -1.57 -12.09 -0.30
CA LEU A 120 -1.40 -13.52 -0.53
C LEU A 120 -0.42 -13.82 -1.66
N GLY A 121 -0.44 -12.99 -2.72
CA GLY A 121 0.32 -13.22 -3.95
C GLY A 121 1.83 -13.33 -3.72
N TRP A 122 2.42 -12.40 -2.97
CA TRP A 122 3.87 -12.45 -2.70
C TRP A 122 4.24 -13.62 -1.80
N LYS A 123 3.40 -13.99 -0.82
CA LYS A 123 3.64 -15.12 0.09
C LYS A 123 3.64 -16.45 -0.65
N LEU A 124 2.66 -16.64 -1.54
CA LEU A 124 2.62 -17.81 -2.43
C LEU A 124 3.82 -17.81 -3.38
N GLY A 125 4.19 -16.65 -3.94
CA GLY A 125 5.39 -16.53 -4.78
C GLY A 125 6.67 -16.98 -4.06
N TYR A 126 6.83 -16.60 -2.80
CA TYR A 126 7.99 -17.02 -1.98
C TYR A 126 7.96 -18.51 -1.65
N LEU A 127 6.80 -19.05 -1.29
CA LEU A 127 6.68 -20.49 -1.03
C LEU A 127 6.98 -21.32 -2.28
N LEU A 128 6.38 -20.96 -3.42
CA LEU A 128 6.52 -21.70 -4.68
C LEU A 128 7.94 -21.61 -5.26
N SER A 129 8.66 -20.53 -4.99
CA SER A 129 10.07 -20.37 -5.37
C SER A 129 11.06 -20.97 -4.36
N GLY A 130 10.57 -21.62 -3.29
CA GLY A 130 11.41 -22.21 -2.25
C GLY A 130 12.15 -21.19 -1.36
N ARG A 131 11.69 -19.93 -1.36
CA ARG A 131 12.31 -18.81 -0.62
C ARG A 131 11.74 -18.59 0.78
N ALA A 132 10.66 -19.28 1.14
CA ALA A 132 10.06 -19.21 2.48
C ALA A 132 9.45 -20.55 2.91
N SER A 133 9.41 -20.78 4.23
CA SER A 133 8.68 -21.89 4.85
C SER A 133 7.16 -21.76 4.63
N PRO A 134 6.40 -22.87 4.54
CA PRO A 134 4.92 -22.86 4.52
C PRO A 134 4.27 -22.00 5.61
N ASP A 135 4.91 -21.84 6.77
CA ASP A 135 4.41 -21.06 7.91
C ASP A 135 4.12 -19.60 7.56
N ILE A 136 4.75 -19.06 6.50
CA ILE A 136 4.44 -17.71 6.01
C ILE A 136 2.97 -17.58 5.60
N LEU A 137 2.31 -18.66 5.18
CA LEU A 137 0.91 -18.63 4.78
C LEU A 137 -0.05 -18.49 5.97
N GLU A 138 0.37 -18.87 7.17
CA GLU A 138 -0.41 -18.60 8.40
C GLU A 138 -0.57 -17.10 8.63
N THR A 139 0.45 -16.32 8.23
CA THR A 139 0.42 -14.85 8.37
C THR A 139 -0.67 -14.23 7.50
N TYR A 140 -1.11 -14.88 6.41
CA TYR A 140 -2.27 -14.40 5.65
C TYR A 140 -3.54 -14.41 6.50
N VAL A 141 -3.72 -15.43 7.34
CA VAL A 141 -4.89 -15.54 8.21
C VAL A 141 -4.82 -14.51 9.33
N SER A 142 -3.68 -14.41 10.02
CA SER A 142 -3.54 -13.47 11.14
C SER A 142 -3.53 -12.00 10.72
N GLU A 143 -2.90 -11.66 9.59
CA GLU A 143 -2.92 -10.29 9.06
C GLU A 143 -4.33 -9.88 8.60
N ARG A 144 -5.17 -10.83 8.19
CA ARG A 144 -6.59 -10.59 7.86
C ARG A 144 -7.52 -10.46 9.05
N GLN A 145 -7.17 -10.97 10.24
CA GLN A 145 -7.98 -10.75 11.43
C GLN A 145 -8.11 -9.25 11.78
N ALA A 146 -7.13 -8.44 11.38
CA ALA A 146 -7.23 -6.98 11.45
C ALA A 146 -8.47 -6.43 10.71
N THR A 147 -8.98 -7.12 9.68
CA THR A 147 -10.16 -6.71 8.91
C THR A 147 -11.49 -6.96 9.61
N ALA A 148 -11.54 -7.76 10.68
CA ALA A 148 -12.75 -7.80 11.52
C ALA A 148 -13.13 -6.37 11.98
N LYS A 149 -12.13 -5.54 12.27
CA LYS A 149 -12.30 -4.12 12.60
C LYS A 149 -12.80 -3.28 11.43
N ASP A 150 -12.45 -3.62 10.18
CA ASP A 150 -12.97 -2.92 8.99
C ASP A 150 -14.45 -3.25 8.77
N LEU A 151 -14.88 -4.47 9.09
CA LEU A 151 -16.30 -4.85 9.09
C LEU A 151 -17.08 -4.22 10.24
N ASP A 152 -16.49 -4.09 11.44
CA ASP A 152 -17.06 -3.27 12.52
C ASP A 152 -17.25 -1.82 12.08
N PHE A 153 -16.23 -1.25 11.42
CA PHE A 153 -16.28 0.09 10.88
C PHE A 153 -17.37 0.22 9.81
N ASP A 154 -17.46 -0.68 8.84
CA ASP A 154 -18.48 -0.64 7.78
C ASP A 154 -19.90 -0.78 8.35
N ARG A 155 -20.07 -1.63 9.38
CA ARG A 155 -21.33 -1.76 10.12
C ARG A 155 -21.73 -0.44 10.76
N TYR A 156 -20.83 0.17 11.54
CA TYR A 156 -21.08 1.45 12.18
C TYR A 156 -21.34 2.55 11.14
N PHE A 157 -20.51 2.63 10.11
CA PHE A 157 -20.62 3.65 9.06
C PHE A 157 -21.91 3.53 8.28
N THR A 158 -22.38 2.31 7.97
CA THR A 158 -23.65 2.07 7.27
C THR A 158 -24.86 2.54 8.09
N LYS A 159 -24.83 2.36 9.42
CA LYS A 159 -25.89 2.84 10.33
C LYS A 159 -26.02 4.36 10.32
N LEU A 160 -24.92 5.09 10.15
CA LEU A 160 -24.95 6.56 10.06
C LEU A 160 -25.75 7.09 8.86
N PHE A 161 -25.95 6.28 7.82
CA PHE A 161 -26.81 6.65 6.67
C PHE A 161 -28.29 6.30 6.88
N SER A 162 -28.69 5.78 8.03
CA SER A 162 -30.10 5.58 8.39
C SER A 162 -30.59 6.80 9.15
N ALA A 163 -31.64 7.46 8.65
CA ALA A 163 -32.29 8.58 9.34
C ALA A 163 -32.80 8.15 10.72
N ASN A 164 -33.55 7.05 10.80
CA ASN A 164 -34.08 6.52 12.06
C ASN A 164 -32.97 6.29 13.10
N TYR A 165 -31.88 5.64 12.71
CA TYR A 165 -30.74 5.42 13.61
C TYR A 165 -30.14 6.75 14.12
N ARG A 166 -30.02 7.76 13.26
CA ARG A 166 -29.52 9.08 13.67
C ARG A 166 -30.46 9.80 14.62
N HIS A 167 -31.78 9.73 14.38
CA HIS A 167 -32.78 10.31 15.27
C HIS A 167 -32.79 9.64 16.65
N GLU A 168 -32.81 8.31 16.68
CA GLU A 168 -32.80 7.51 17.93
C GLU A 168 -31.53 7.73 18.76
N ASN A 169 -30.39 7.97 18.11
CA ASN A 169 -29.10 8.16 18.77
C ASN A 169 -28.68 9.64 18.88
N HIS A 170 -29.58 10.59 18.58
CA HIS A 170 -29.34 12.03 18.64
C HIS A 170 -28.08 12.50 17.88
N ILE A 171 -27.78 11.89 16.72
CA ILE A 171 -26.60 12.20 15.91
C ILE A 171 -26.87 13.46 15.07
N THR A 172 -26.10 14.52 15.30
CA THR A 172 -26.24 15.78 14.55
C THR A 172 -25.54 15.74 13.19
N ALA A 173 -25.82 16.71 12.33
CA ALA A 173 -25.10 16.88 11.07
C ALA A 173 -23.59 17.12 11.26
N ASN A 174 -23.20 17.79 12.35
CA ASN A 174 -21.78 18.00 12.69
C ASN A 174 -21.10 16.69 13.12
N ASP A 175 -21.79 15.88 13.92
CA ASP A 175 -21.29 14.55 14.28
C ASP A 175 -21.10 13.68 13.04
N LEU A 176 -22.07 13.71 12.13
CA LEU A 176 -21.98 12.99 10.85
C LEU A 176 -20.75 13.45 10.06
N LYS A 177 -20.54 14.76 9.91
CA LYS A 177 -19.36 15.33 9.24
C LYS A 177 -18.06 14.83 9.86
N ASP A 178 -17.93 14.88 11.20
CA ASP A 178 -16.73 14.44 11.89
C ASP A 178 -16.48 12.94 11.73
N GLN A 179 -17.53 12.13 11.76
CA GLN A 179 -17.44 10.69 11.49
C GLN A 179 -17.03 10.42 10.04
N PHE A 180 -17.55 11.17 9.07
CA PHE A 180 -17.13 11.09 7.66
C PHE A 180 -15.65 11.45 7.47
N VAL A 181 -15.15 12.48 8.16
CA VAL A 181 -13.73 12.86 8.11
C VAL A 181 -12.86 11.77 8.75
N LYS A 182 -13.25 11.24 9.91
CA LYS A 182 -12.55 10.12 10.58
C LYS A 182 -12.53 8.86 9.72
N ALA A 183 -13.65 8.56 9.06
CA ALA A 183 -13.81 7.47 8.11
C ALA A 183 -12.89 7.60 6.88
N GLY A 184 -12.42 8.80 6.54
CA GLY A 184 -11.57 9.05 5.37
C GLY A 184 -10.32 8.16 5.32
N ARG A 185 -9.63 7.95 6.44
CA ARG A 185 -8.43 7.09 6.48
C ARG A 185 -8.76 5.60 6.24
N ASN A 186 -9.87 5.13 6.78
CA ASN A 186 -10.32 3.74 6.63
C ASN A 186 -10.83 3.47 5.21
N THR A 187 -11.60 4.42 4.64
CA THR A 187 -12.13 4.31 3.27
C THR A 187 -11.03 4.46 2.21
N ALA A 188 -9.97 5.22 2.50
CA ALA A 188 -8.77 5.29 1.67
C ALA A 188 -7.90 4.02 1.72
N GLY A 189 -8.20 3.06 2.61
CA GLY A 189 -7.41 1.83 2.75
C GLY A 189 -6.03 2.06 3.37
N LEU A 190 -5.83 3.16 4.10
CA LEU A 190 -4.54 3.54 4.70
C LEU A 190 -4.45 3.21 6.20
N ALA A 191 -5.54 2.74 6.80
CA ALA A 191 -5.63 2.50 8.23
C ALA A 191 -5.23 1.07 8.65
N THR A 192 -5.05 0.15 7.71
CA THR A 192 -4.70 -1.24 7.99
C THR A 192 -3.37 -1.31 8.74
N LYS A 193 -3.41 -1.95 9.92
CA LYS A 193 -2.24 -2.25 10.73
C LYS A 193 -2.22 -3.73 11.05
N TYR A 194 -1.21 -4.43 10.54
CA TYR A 194 -0.99 -5.84 10.86
C TYR A 194 -0.62 -6.03 12.32
N GLY A 195 -1.15 -7.09 12.92
CA GLY A 195 -0.74 -7.55 14.25
C GLY A 195 0.65 -8.20 14.22
N PRO A 196 1.22 -8.51 15.40
CA PRO A 196 2.47 -9.24 15.49
C PRO A 196 2.40 -10.59 14.77
N SER A 197 3.37 -10.86 13.91
CA SER A 197 3.49 -12.09 13.12
C SER A 197 4.98 -12.38 12.84
N MET A 198 5.31 -13.46 12.12
CA MET A 198 6.70 -13.71 11.72
C MET A 198 7.34 -12.54 10.95
N PRO A 199 6.70 -11.95 9.90
CA PRO A 199 7.25 -10.79 9.21
C PRO A 199 7.01 -9.45 9.93
N THR A 200 6.02 -9.35 10.83
CA THR A 200 5.72 -8.11 11.58
C THR A 200 6.07 -8.26 13.06
N ARG A 201 7.27 -7.89 13.47
CA ARG A 201 7.71 -7.98 14.88
C ARG A 201 8.17 -6.63 15.42
N PRO A 202 7.25 -5.75 15.86
CA PRO A 202 7.65 -4.44 16.37
C PRO A 202 8.64 -4.59 17.53
N THR A 203 9.77 -3.90 17.45
CA THR A 203 10.75 -3.80 18.54
C THR A 203 10.59 -2.46 19.24
N ASN A 204 11.08 -2.34 20.49
CA ASN A 204 11.09 -1.07 21.21
C ASN A 204 11.91 -0.01 20.44
N ASP A 205 12.98 -0.42 19.77
CA ASP A 205 13.90 0.46 19.06
C ASP A 205 13.29 1.07 17.79
N SER A 206 12.49 0.31 17.04
CA SER A 206 11.84 0.80 15.81
C SER A 206 10.96 2.02 16.09
N SER A 207 10.31 2.07 17.26
CA SER A 207 9.43 3.17 17.68
C SER A 207 10.17 4.44 18.09
N GLN A 208 11.47 4.37 18.38
CA GLN A 208 12.29 5.52 18.80
C GLN A 208 13.07 6.15 17.63
N ILE A 209 13.36 5.38 16.58
CA ILE A 209 14.18 5.81 15.44
C ILE A 209 13.34 6.50 14.35
N ALA A 210 12.14 5.99 14.06
CA ALA A 210 11.22 6.53 13.06
C ALA A 210 9.83 6.77 13.66
N LEU A 211 9.69 7.86 14.42
CA LEU A 211 8.55 8.14 15.31
C LEU A 211 7.17 8.13 14.61
N LYS A 212 7.13 8.43 13.31
CA LYS A 212 5.88 8.53 12.53
C LYS A 212 5.67 7.35 11.59
N LEU A 213 6.56 6.36 11.59
CA LEU A 213 6.42 5.12 10.84
C LEU A 213 5.99 4.00 11.78
N ILE A 214 4.74 3.55 11.62
CA ILE A 214 4.17 2.50 12.46
C ILE A 214 4.42 1.16 11.78
N VAL A 215 5.15 0.26 12.44
CA VAL A 215 5.38 -1.13 11.97
C VAL A 215 4.03 -1.84 11.76
N GLY A 216 3.91 -2.55 10.62
CA GLY A 216 2.70 -3.25 10.20
C GLY A 216 1.70 -2.40 9.41
N MET A 217 1.98 -1.11 9.19
CA MET A 217 1.16 -0.24 8.33
C MET A 217 1.80 -0.06 6.95
N ARG A 218 1.03 0.38 5.96
CA ARG A 218 1.57 0.76 4.65
C ARG A 218 2.58 1.91 4.80
N PHE A 219 3.74 1.79 4.15
CA PHE A 219 4.74 2.87 4.14
C PHE A 219 4.25 4.13 3.39
N PRO A 220 4.05 5.27 4.07
CA PRO A 220 3.55 6.48 3.42
C PRO A 220 4.59 7.04 2.46
N SER A 221 4.22 7.35 1.21
CA SER A 221 5.17 7.95 0.27
C SER A 221 5.37 9.45 0.52
N SER A 222 6.62 9.91 0.46
CA SER A 222 7.00 11.33 0.49
C SER A 222 7.57 11.76 -0.87
N LEU A 223 7.62 13.08 -1.12
CA LEU A 223 8.29 13.68 -2.27
C LEU A 223 9.77 13.92 -1.96
N VAL A 224 10.64 13.35 -2.80
CA VAL A 224 12.10 13.47 -2.73
C VAL A 224 12.65 13.86 -4.09
N VAL A 225 13.86 14.41 -4.12
CA VAL A 225 14.55 14.72 -5.36
C VAL A 225 15.44 13.54 -5.73
N ARG A 226 15.24 12.96 -6.92
CA ARG A 226 16.14 11.91 -7.42
C ARG A 226 17.48 12.53 -7.82
N VAL A 227 18.58 11.95 -7.35
CA VAL A 227 19.95 12.49 -7.59
C VAL A 227 20.25 12.57 -9.08
N TYR A 228 19.86 11.54 -9.83
CA TYR A 228 20.23 11.37 -11.23
C TYR A 228 19.78 12.53 -12.14
N ASP A 229 18.51 12.93 -12.05
CA ASP A 229 17.90 13.90 -12.96
C ASP A 229 17.33 15.13 -12.22
N SER A 230 17.59 15.25 -10.92
CA SER A 230 17.07 16.31 -10.05
C SER A 230 15.55 16.45 -10.09
N ARG A 231 14.83 15.40 -10.49
CA ARG A 231 13.37 15.44 -10.57
C ARG A 231 12.73 15.15 -9.22
N PRO A 232 11.76 15.97 -8.78
CA PRO A 232 10.92 15.63 -7.65
C PRO A 232 10.06 14.41 -8.02
N VAL A 233 10.13 13.36 -7.22
CA VAL A 233 9.39 12.12 -7.40
C VAL A 233 8.89 11.59 -6.05
N HIS A 234 7.78 10.87 -6.08
CA HIS A 234 7.35 10.13 -4.89
C HIS A 234 8.27 8.93 -4.65
N LEU A 235 8.68 8.70 -3.40
CA LEU A 235 9.50 7.55 -3.00
C LEU A 235 8.91 6.20 -3.46
N SER A 236 7.59 6.08 -3.54
CA SER A 236 6.91 4.89 -4.06
C SER A 236 7.32 4.51 -5.49
N ARG A 237 7.80 5.45 -6.31
CA ARG A 237 8.33 5.16 -7.66
C ARG A 237 9.57 4.25 -7.62
N GLY A 238 10.35 4.31 -6.54
CA GLY A 238 11.50 3.42 -6.35
C GLY A 238 11.13 2.06 -5.75
N LEU A 239 9.88 1.86 -5.35
CA LEU A 239 9.38 0.70 -4.59
C LEU A 239 8.39 -0.13 -5.43
N PRO A 240 8.84 -0.82 -6.50
CA PRO A 240 7.96 -1.62 -7.36
C PRO A 240 7.46 -2.87 -6.62
N SER A 241 6.20 -3.25 -6.87
CA SER A 241 5.62 -4.50 -6.35
C SER A 241 6.01 -5.71 -7.21
N ASP A 242 7.28 -6.08 -7.20
CA ASP A 242 7.84 -7.20 -7.99
C ASP A 242 8.23 -8.43 -7.15
N GLY A 243 7.83 -8.44 -5.88
CA GLY A 243 8.13 -9.52 -4.94
C GLY A 243 9.41 -9.29 -4.14
N ARG A 244 10.22 -8.26 -4.42
CA ARG A 244 11.42 -7.98 -3.62
C ARG A 244 11.05 -7.36 -2.27
N TRP A 245 11.89 -7.60 -1.28
CA TRP A 245 11.88 -6.79 -0.05
C TRP A 245 12.52 -5.45 -0.35
N HIS A 246 12.06 -4.38 0.30
CA HIS A 246 12.65 -3.06 0.09
C HIS A 246 13.35 -2.56 1.33
N TRP A 247 14.56 -2.05 1.17
CA TRP A 247 15.33 -1.43 2.24
C TRP A 247 15.48 0.04 1.93
N VAL A 248 14.76 0.88 2.68
CA VAL A 248 14.83 2.33 2.53
C VAL A 248 15.81 2.86 3.58
N VAL A 249 17.00 3.22 3.13
CA VAL A 249 18.13 3.61 3.97
C VAL A 249 18.20 5.14 4.03
N PHE A 250 17.91 5.68 5.21
CA PHE A 250 18.08 7.09 5.55
C PHE A 250 19.42 7.24 6.25
N THR A 251 20.43 7.74 5.57
CA THR A 251 21.77 7.88 6.18
C THR A 251 21.90 9.10 7.08
N GLY A 252 21.00 10.06 6.92
CA GLY A 252 21.17 11.38 7.49
C GLY A 252 22.15 12.23 6.68
N ASP A 253 22.86 13.13 7.35
CA ASP A 253 23.93 13.93 6.73
C ASP A 253 25.22 13.09 6.58
N VAL A 254 25.64 12.87 5.34
CA VAL A 254 26.84 12.07 5.03
C VAL A 254 28.12 12.80 5.42
N ALA A 255 28.09 14.14 5.47
CA ALA A 255 29.21 14.95 5.91
C ALA A 255 29.46 14.84 7.43
N SER A 256 28.52 14.26 8.18
CA SER A 256 28.70 14.00 9.62
C SER A 256 29.64 12.81 9.87
N ASN A 257 30.50 12.93 10.89
CA ASN A 257 31.52 11.92 11.21
C ASN A 257 30.90 10.52 11.40
N GLY A 258 31.27 9.60 10.49
CA GLY A 258 30.93 8.17 10.55
C GLY A 258 29.70 7.72 9.76
N ALA A 259 28.89 8.63 9.18
CA ALA A 259 27.72 8.23 8.40
C ALA A 259 28.07 7.41 7.15
N LYS A 260 29.14 7.81 6.43
CA LYS A 260 29.67 7.06 5.27
C LYS A 260 30.16 5.67 5.67
N ALA A 261 30.96 5.57 6.73
CA ALA A 261 31.44 4.27 7.23
C ALA A 261 30.30 3.32 7.64
N ARG A 262 29.24 3.85 8.28
CA ARG A 262 28.03 3.07 8.59
C ARG A 262 27.30 2.59 7.33
N LEU A 263 27.22 3.45 6.31
CA LEU A 263 26.60 3.10 5.02
C LEU A 263 27.38 2.01 4.29
N ASP A 264 28.71 2.12 4.26
CA ASP A 264 29.59 1.13 3.63
C ASP A 264 29.52 -0.23 4.36
N GLN A 265 29.51 -0.20 5.70
CA GLN A 265 29.32 -1.41 6.50
C GLN A 265 27.95 -2.05 6.25
N LEU A 266 26.87 -1.26 6.24
CA LEU A 266 25.53 -1.74 5.93
C LEU A 266 25.48 -2.39 4.54
N ALA A 267 26.13 -1.79 3.55
CA ALA A 267 26.18 -2.34 2.21
C ALA A 267 26.90 -3.70 2.17
N ALA A 268 28.00 -3.85 2.91
CA ALA A 268 28.72 -5.12 3.05
C ALA A 268 27.87 -6.19 3.75
N ASP A 269 27.19 -5.83 4.85
CA ASP A 269 26.33 -6.75 5.60
C ASP A 269 25.15 -7.24 4.75
N VAL A 270 24.52 -6.35 3.98
CA VAL A 270 23.43 -6.72 3.05
C VAL A 270 23.93 -7.62 1.93
N ALA A 271 25.12 -7.37 1.38
CA ALA A 271 25.71 -8.25 0.38
C ALA A 271 25.95 -9.66 0.96
N GLN A 272 26.41 -9.75 2.22
CA GLN A 272 26.58 -11.03 2.90
C GLN A 272 25.24 -11.75 3.15
N ILE A 273 24.20 -11.02 3.58
CA ILE A 273 22.85 -11.59 3.80
C ILE A 273 22.28 -12.11 2.49
N THR A 274 22.28 -11.29 1.44
CA THR A 274 21.73 -11.66 0.12
C THR A 274 22.47 -12.85 -0.49
N GLY A 275 23.79 -12.94 -0.31
CA GLY A 275 24.58 -14.09 -0.74
C GLY A 275 24.18 -15.43 -0.11
N ARG A 276 23.51 -15.44 1.05
CA ARG A 276 22.99 -16.68 1.68
C ARG A 276 21.69 -17.18 1.05
N TYR A 277 20.92 -16.27 0.45
CA TYR A 277 19.56 -16.55 -0.05
C TYR A 277 19.46 -16.51 -1.58
N ALA A 278 20.47 -15.97 -2.25
CA ALA A 278 20.57 -15.97 -3.70
C ALA A 278 21.30 -17.22 -4.18
N PRO A 279 20.74 -18.01 -5.12
CA PRO A 279 21.52 -18.98 -5.89
C PRO A 279 22.68 -18.26 -6.58
N GLU A 280 23.82 -18.93 -6.83
CA GLU A 280 25.02 -18.33 -7.46
C GLU A 280 24.74 -17.55 -8.77
N ALA A 281 23.61 -17.80 -9.43
CA ALA A 281 23.16 -17.14 -10.65
C ALA A 281 22.23 -15.92 -10.47
N VAL A 282 21.78 -15.58 -9.26
CA VAL A 282 20.85 -14.46 -9.00
C VAL A 282 21.59 -13.34 -8.27
N ARG A 283 21.64 -12.14 -8.86
CA ARG A 283 22.26 -10.96 -8.22
C ARG A 283 21.54 -10.58 -6.92
N SER A 284 22.25 -9.87 -6.02
CA SER A 284 21.73 -9.39 -4.73
C SER A 284 20.48 -8.50 -4.83
N ASP A 285 20.33 -7.76 -5.94
CA ASP A 285 19.15 -6.94 -6.25
C ASP A 285 17.92 -7.76 -6.68
N GLY A 286 18.06 -9.07 -6.86
CA GLY A 286 16.97 -10.00 -7.16
C GLY A 286 16.09 -10.36 -5.95
N ILE A 287 16.55 -10.06 -4.73
CA ILE A 287 15.82 -10.34 -3.48
C ILE A 287 15.52 -9.05 -2.72
N ILE A 288 16.49 -8.14 -2.64
CA ILE A 288 16.37 -6.87 -1.92
C ILE A 288 16.53 -5.71 -2.90
N ASN A 289 15.53 -4.85 -2.96
CA ASN A 289 15.63 -3.56 -3.61
C ASN A 289 16.00 -2.49 -2.57
N ALA A 290 17.26 -2.05 -2.59
CA ALA A 290 17.76 -1.04 -1.68
C ALA A 290 17.66 0.37 -2.29
N ILE A 291 17.15 1.31 -1.51
CA ILE A 291 17.01 2.73 -1.84
C ILE A 291 17.75 3.55 -0.79
N LEU A 292 18.46 4.58 -1.25
CA LEU A 292 19.20 5.52 -0.41
C LEU A 292 18.51 6.88 -0.40
N VAL A 293 18.26 7.43 0.78
CA VAL A 293 17.71 8.79 0.99
C VAL A 293 18.69 9.61 1.83
N LEU A 294 19.26 10.64 1.21
CA LEU A 294 20.26 11.53 1.81
C LEU A 294 19.61 12.79 2.38
N SER A 295 20.11 13.31 3.50
CA SER A 295 19.75 14.65 3.97
C SER A 295 20.59 15.70 3.23
N PHE A 296 19.95 16.78 2.76
CA PHE A 296 20.67 17.90 2.13
C PHE A 296 21.01 18.96 3.18
N GLN A 297 22.20 18.89 3.77
CA GLN A 297 22.77 20.00 4.55
C GLN A 297 24.09 20.51 3.97
N SER A 298 24.93 19.65 3.38
CA SER A 298 26.28 20.03 2.89
C SER A 298 26.57 19.68 1.43
N GLY A 299 25.54 19.41 0.62
CA GLY A 299 25.72 18.89 -0.74
C GLY A 299 25.97 17.37 -0.77
N PRO A 300 25.80 16.69 -1.92
CA PRO A 300 26.00 15.26 -2.02
C PRO A 300 27.50 14.94 -2.07
N ASP A 301 28.17 14.89 -0.92
CA ASP A 301 29.57 14.42 -0.83
C ASP A 301 29.69 12.88 -0.97
N ILE A 302 28.75 12.28 -1.71
CA ILE A 302 28.82 10.91 -2.21
C ILE A 302 29.12 11.03 -3.69
N GLU A 303 30.40 11.15 -4.04
CA GLU A 303 30.83 11.03 -5.43
C GLU A 303 30.48 9.64 -6.01
N THR A 304 30.48 8.60 -5.16
CA THR A 304 30.12 7.22 -5.55
C THR A 304 29.37 6.50 -4.42
N PRO A 305 28.05 6.28 -4.54
CA PRO A 305 27.30 5.46 -3.59
C PRO A 305 27.73 3.99 -3.67
N PRO A 306 27.55 3.17 -2.61
CA PRO A 306 27.80 1.74 -2.69
C PRO A 306 27.03 1.05 -3.83
N GLU A 307 27.58 -0.05 -4.39
CA GLU A 307 26.98 -0.79 -5.50
C GLU A 307 25.56 -1.29 -5.18
N LEU A 308 25.26 -1.54 -3.89
CA LEU A 308 23.93 -1.90 -3.41
C LEU A 308 22.83 -0.90 -3.85
N PHE A 309 23.14 0.40 -3.89
CA PHE A 309 22.21 1.46 -4.31
C PHE A 309 22.42 1.90 -5.74
N THR A 310 23.42 1.33 -6.42
CA THR A 310 23.76 1.58 -7.82
C THR A 310 23.88 0.28 -8.61
N PRO A 311 22.83 -0.57 -8.65
CA PRO A 311 22.92 -1.86 -9.29
C PRO A 311 23.23 -1.68 -10.78
N LYS A 312 24.28 -2.35 -11.26
CA LYS A 312 24.60 -2.40 -12.69
C LYS A 312 23.50 -3.20 -13.40
N PRO A 313 22.95 -2.72 -14.53
CA PRO A 313 21.98 -3.50 -15.28
C PRO A 313 22.62 -4.84 -15.70
N ALA A 314 21.92 -5.94 -15.44
CA ALA A 314 22.29 -7.25 -15.95
C ALA A 314 22.19 -7.19 -17.47
N THR A 315 23.33 -7.07 -18.17
CA THR A 315 23.49 -7.09 -19.64
C THR A 315 22.16 -7.03 -20.38
N CYS A 316 21.59 -5.83 -20.52
CA CYS A 316 20.42 -5.65 -21.37
C CYS A 316 20.79 -6.11 -22.78
N LYS A 317 20.30 -7.29 -23.18
CA LYS A 317 20.32 -7.74 -24.60
C LYS A 317 19.47 -6.82 -25.48
N TRP A 318 18.67 -5.94 -24.88
CA TRP A 318 17.86 -4.95 -25.54
C TRP A 318 18.30 -3.56 -25.12
N SER A 319 19.10 -2.92 -25.97
CA SER A 319 19.40 -1.51 -25.90
C SER A 319 18.10 -0.71 -26.06
N VAL A 320 17.63 -0.10 -24.97
CA VAL A 320 16.60 0.94 -25.05
C VAL A 320 17.19 2.07 -25.89
N HIS A 321 16.71 2.21 -27.13
CA HIS A 321 17.05 3.33 -27.99
C HIS A 321 16.37 4.58 -27.44
N THR A 322 16.97 5.20 -26.44
CA THR A 322 16.63 6.58 -26.11
C THR A 322 17.19 7.50 -27.21
N ARG A 323 16.48 8.60 -27.49
CA ARG A 323 16.83 9.65 -28.48
C ARG A 323 18.20 10.33 -28.23
N LEU A 324 18.93 9.91 -27.21
CA LEU A 324 20.31 10.30 -26.93
C LEU A 324 21.32 9.52 -27.78
N SER A 325 20.92 8.39 -28.37
CA SER A 325 21.78 7.59 -29.29
C SER A 325 22.15 8.31 -30.59
N THR A 326 21.42 9.38 -30.95
CA THR A 326 21.72 10.26 -32.10
C THR A 326 22.78 11.32 -31.82
N LEU A 327 23.16 11.52 -30.55
CA LEU A 327 24.31 12.34 -30.17
C LEU A 327 25.44 11.35 -29.89
N ASN A 328 26.55 11.45 -30.63
CA ASN A 328 27.75 10.61 -30.52
C ASN A 328 28.48 10.73 -29.15
N LEU A 329 27.77 10.63 -28.04
CA LEU A 329 28.32 10.48 -26.70
C LEU A 329 28.50 8.97 -26.46
N GLN A 330 29.77 8.57 -26.47
CA GLN A 330 30.27 7.21 -26.53
C GLN A 330 29.64 6.21 -25.52
N ARG A 331 29.73 4.94 -25.93
CA ARG A 331 29.25 3.65 -25.42
C ARG A 331 29.28 3.36 -23.89
N ASP A 332 29.77 4.23 -23.03
CA ASP A 332 29.83 3.99 -21.56
C ASP A 332 28.67 4.60 -20.78
N THR A 333 27.92 5.48 -21.41
CA THR A 333 26.83 6.24 -20.81
C THR A 333 25.65 5.35 -20.37
N ASN A 334 25.18 4.43 -21.22
CA ASN A 334 24.03 3.58 -20.90
C ASN A 334 24.26 2.58 -19.74
N LYS A 335 25.50 2.23 -19.40
CA LYS A 335 25.80 1.36 -18.24
C LYS A 335 25.85 2.13 -16.91
N MET A 336 26.12 3.43 -16.95
CA MET A 336 26.19 4.31 -15.76
C MET A 336 24.83 4.86 -15.32
N PHE A 337 23.83 4.88 -16.21
CA PHE A 337 22.63 5.71 -16.03
C PHE A 337 21.44 5.03 -15.34
N GLU A 338 21.31 3.70 -15.39
CA GLU A 338 20.18 3.01 -14.76
C GLU A 338 20.41 2.73 -13.26
N GLY A 339 21.67 2.58 -12.81
CA GLY A 339 21.97 2.28 -11.41
C GLY A 339 21.64 3.42 -10.43
N ARG A 340 21.73 4.69 -10.85
CA ARG A 340 21.55 5.85 -9.96
C ARG A 340 20.09 6.22 -9.67
N THR A 341 19.11 5.42 -10.11
CA THR A 341 17.68 5.72 -9.87
C THR A 341 17.24 5.50 -8.44
N ASN A 342 18.01 4.74 -7.65
CA ASN A 342 17.70 4.37 -6.27
C ASN A 342 18.31 5.32 -5.23
N VAL A 343 18.87 6.45 -5.65
CA VAL A 343 19.44 7.46 -4.75
C VAL A 343 18.61 8.74 -4.83
N PHE A 344 18.15 9.17 -3.66
CA PHE A 344 17.29 10.33 -3.49
C PHE A 344 17.87 11.28 -2.43
N ILE A 345 17.48 12.55 -2.54
CA ILE A 345 17.84 13.62 -1.62
C ILE A 345 16.55 14.21 -1.05
N ASP A 346 16.53 14.36 0.27
CA ASP A 346 15.53 15.13 0.99
C ASP A 346 15.90 16.62 0.96
N LYS A 347 15.57 17.27 -0.17
CA LYS A 347 15.77 18.70 -0.43
C LYS A 347 14.51 19.28 -1.07
N GLU A 348 14.25 20.55 -0.78
CA GLU A 348 13.32 21.35 -1.55
C GLU A 348 13.72 21.40 -3.03
N SER A 349 12.74 21.16 -3.91
CA SER A 349 12.93 21.24 -5.35
C SER A 349 12.56 22.62 -5.83
N TYR A 350 13.28 23.15 -6.82
CA TYR A 350 13.00 24.46 -7.43
C TYR A 350 11.55 24.59 -7.93
N TYR A 351 10.94 23.48 -8.36
CA TYR A 351 9.58 23.44 -8.90
C TYR A 351 8.53 22.97 -7.87
N ASN A 352 8.93 22.58 -6.66
CA ASN A 352 8.01 22.04 -5.67
C ASN A 352 8.51 22.27 -4.23
N VAL A 353 7.91 23.28 -3.59
CA VAL A 353 8.17 23.70 -2.20
C VAL A 353 7.76 22.64 -1.15
N SER A 354 6.91 21.68 -1.52
CA SER A 354 6.51 20.58 -0.62
C SER A 354 7.48 19.39 -0.65
N CYS A 355 8.49 19.42 -1.52
CA CYS A 355 9.55 18.43 -1.56
C CYS A 355 10.58 18.69 -0.44
N GLY A 356 11.23 17.64 0.09
CA GLY A 356 12.33 17.82 1.04
C GLY A 356 11.97 17.82 2.52
N GLN A 357 10.80 17.29 2.88
CA GLN A 357 10.34 17.17 4.29
C GLN A 357 10.25 15.71 4.74
N THR A 358 10.96 14.79 4.11
CA THR A 358 10.83 13.34 4.29
C THR A 358 11.32 12.90 5.67
N PHE A 359 12.50 13.36 6.11
CA PHE A 359 13.02 13.03 7.45
C PHE A 359 12.04 13.50 8.54
N GLN A 360 11.50 14.73 8.42
CA GLN A 360 10.52 15.26 9.37
C GLN A 360 9.17 14.54 9.31
N SER A 361 8.72 14.17 8.11
CA SER A 361 7.45 13.46 7.88
C SER A 361 7.46 12.06 8.47
N TYR A 362 8.62 11.41 8.50
CA TYR A 362 8.79 10.07 9.09
C TYR A 362 9.28 10.11 10.55
N GLY A 363 9.65 11.30 11.05
CA GLY A 363 10.18 11.46 12.40
C GLY A 363 11.54 10.79 12.59
N ILE A 364 12.38 10.85 11.54
CA ILE A 364 13.74 10.29 11.52
C ILE A 364 14.73 11.42 11.77
N GLY A 365 15.64 11.24 12.73
CA GLY A 365 16.70 12.21 13.03
C GLY A 365 17.76 12.26 11.93
N LYS A 366 18.10 13.45 11.43
CA LYS A 366 19.11 13.67 10.37
C LYS A 366 20.55 13.31 10.77
N SER A 367 20.87 13.23 12.06
CA SER A 367 22.21 12.86 12.55
C SER A 367 22.43 11.35 12.65
N ARG A 368 21.38 10.62 13.06
CA ARG A 368 21.42 9.17 13.28
C ARG A 368 21.04 8.40 12.02
N GLY A 369 20.03 8.87 11.28
CA GLY A 369 19.43 8.12 10.18
C GLY A 369 18.55 6.96 10.67
N ALA A 370 18.12 6.12 9.72
CA ALA A 370 17.30 4.93 9.96
C ALA A 370 17.41 3.96 8.77
N VAL A 371 17.19 2.67 9.00
CA VAL A 371 16.89 1.70 7.94
C VAL A 371 15.44 1.28 8.13
N VAL A 372 14.62 1.45 7.10
CA VAL A 372 13.22 1.04 7.11
C VAL A 372 13.07 -0.13 6.16
N ILE A 373 12.71 -1.30 6.71
CA ILE A 373 12.47 -2.52 5.92
C ILE A 373 11.00 -2.54 5.54
N LEU A 374 10.72 -2.80 4.25
CA LEU A 374 9.38 -2.97 3.73
C LEU A 374 9.23 -4.38 3.15
N GLY A 375 8.07 -4.98 3.42
CA GLY A 375 7.67 -6.21 2.75
C GLY A 375 7.39 -5.98 1.26
N PRO A 376 7.26 -7.05 0.46
CA PRO A 376 6.87 -6.94 -0.95
C PRO A 376 5.50 -6.27 -1.19
N ASP A 377 4.65 -6.24 -0.17
CA ASP A 377 3.37 -5.52 -0.13
C ASP A 377 3.48 -4.06 0.35
N LEU A 378 4.72 -3.56 0.49
CA LEU A 378 5.07 -2.21 0.93
C LEU A 378 4.56 -1.82 2.33
N SER A 379 4.25 -2.81 3.15
CA SER A 379 4.02 -2.63 4.59
C SER A 379 5.37 -2.50 5.32
N THR A 380 5.41 -1.65 6.34
CA THR A 380 6.58 -1.45 7.20
C THR A 380 6.81 -2.69 8.05
N ARG A 381 8.05 -3.15 8.07
CA ARG A 381 8.55 -4.30 8.81
C ARG A 381 9.64 -3.78 9.77
N PRO A 382 9.94 -4.51 10.86
CA PRO A 382 10.68 -3.97 11.99
C PRO A 382 12.10 -3.51 11.71
#